data_AF-A0A1I9GCB4-F1
#
_entry.id   AF-A0A1I9GCB4-F1
#
_cell.length_a   1.000
_cell.length_b   1.000
_cell.length_c   1.000
_cell.angle_alpha   90.00
_cell.angle_beta   90.00
_cell.angle_gamma   90.00
#
_symmetry.space_group_name_H-M   'P 1'
#
loop_
_entity.id
_entity.type
_entity.pdbx_description
1 polymer ?
#
loop_
_entity_poly.entity_id
_entity_poly.type
_entity_poly.pdbx_seq_one_letter_code
_entity_poly.pdbx_strand_id
1 'polypeptide(L)'
;TLSSHVTVEVIATDSASNRNKCKFQVSLQPKPCSSWSLIGEENVEKECQIKGATTICSAKCARKFTFVNGKNGTRQFTCTNGIWSPSNVIPACVPIALEPARYELTVSIDYATLTPVGNDCLKGYSEYVGTFFNNLDATLSQRCSSSIEVFVRFLDVKFINTVNGVTANYTIQILPTVLQNVFYELCGLTLRTIFDLRIPGK
;
A
#
# COMPACT_ATOMS: atom_id res chain seq x y z
N THR A 1 -26.01 -4.29 -15.13
CA THR A 1 -24.96 -5.05 -14.40
C THR A 1 -25.64 -5.88 -13.31
N LEU A 2 -25.03 -6.96 -12.80
CA LEU A 2 -25.60 -7.60 -11.60
C LEU A 2 -25.70 -6.56 -10.48
N SER A 3 -26.73 -6.63 -9.64
CA SER A 3 -27.01 -5.66 -8.56
C SER A 3 -27.29 -4.20 -8.97
N SER A 4 -27.36 -3.85 -10.27
CA SER A 4 -27.91 -2.56 -10.70
C SER A 4 -29.43 -2.60 -10.76
N HIS A 5 -30.08 -1.52 -10.35
CA HIS A 5 -31.53 -1.36 -10.45
C HIS A 5 -31.92 -0.64 -11.74
N VAL A 6 -32.96 -1.12 -12.41
CA VAL A 6 -33.62 -0.43 -13.52
C VAL A 6 -34.98 0.03 -13.05
N THR A 7 -35.31 1.30 -13.30
CA THR A 7 -36.65 1.83 -13.03
C THR A 7 -37.56 1.52 -14.21
N VAL A 8 -38.61 0.74 -13.96
CA VAL A 8 -39.66 0.43 -14.93
C VAL A 8 -40.87 1.31 -14.61
N GLU A 9 -41.28 2.15 -15.55
CA GLU A 9 -42.51 2.94 -15.45
C GLU A 9 -43.63 2.24 -16.25
N VAL A 10 -44.73 1.93 -15.57
CA VAL A 10 -45.92 1.34 -16.19
C VAL A 10 -47.03 2.38 -16.15
N ILE A 11 -47.66 2.62 -17.30
CA ILE A 11 -48.81 3.51 -17.42
C ILE A 11 -50.05 2.65 -17.54
N ALA A 12 -50.92 2.70 -16.52
CA ALA A 12 -52.23 2.08 -16.56
C ALA A 12 -53.24 3.08 -17.16
N THR A 13 -54.10 2.61 -18.06
CA THR A 13 -55.20 3.40 -18.63
C THR A 13 -56.51 2.64 -18.41
N ASP A 14 -57.54 3.31 -17.90
CA ASP A 14 -58.87 2.70 -17.73
C ASP A 14 -59.77 2.90 -18.95
N SER A 15 -60.97 2.32 -18.93
CA SER A 15 -61.96 2.42 -20.02
C SER A 15 -62.52 3.84 -20.22
N ALA A 16 -62.34 4.73 -19.25
CA ALA A 16 -62.71 6.14 -19.33
C ALA A 16 -61.53 7.03 -19.76
N SER A 17 -60.41 6.44 -20.21
CA SER A 17 -59.18 7.11 -20.62
C SER A 17 -58.40 7.82 -19.49
N ASN A 18 -58.69 7.55 -18.22
CA ASN A 18 -57.87 8.04 -17.12
C ASN A 18 -56.53 7.30 -17.12
N ARG A 19 -55.42 8.03 -16.91
CA ARG A 19 -54.07 7.46 -16.89
C ARG A 19 -53.44 7.62 -15.51
N ASN A 20 -52.80 6.56 -15.03
CA ASN A 20 -51.97 6.61 -13.83
C ASN A 20 -50.63 5.91 -14.07
N LYS A 21 -49.60 6.28 -13.30
CA LYS A 21 -48.23 5.79 -13.47
C LYS A 21 -47.73 5.10 -12.21
N CYS A 22 -47.18 3.90 -12.39
CA CYS A 22 -46.49 3.17 -11.33
C CYS A 22 -45.02 2.97 -11.70
N LYS A 23 -44.12 3.18 -10.75
CA LYS A 23 -42.68 2.96 -10.93
C LYS A 23 -42.21 1.78 -10.08
N PHE A 24 -41.47 0.87 -10.69
CA PHE A 24 -40.89 -0.31 -10.04
C PHE A 24 -39.38 -0.25 -10.18
N GLN A 25 -38.65 -0.65 -9.13
CA GLN A 25 -37.21 -0.89 -9.22
C GLN A 25 -36.96 -2.38 -9.35
N VAL A 26 -36.34 -2.80 -10.45
CA VAL A 26 -36.04 -4.20 -10.74
C VAL A 26 -34.54 -4.39 -10.75
N SER A 27 -34.03 -5.37 -10.00
CA SER A 27 -32.61 -5.77 -10.04
C SER A 27 -32.45 -7.25 -10.26
N LEU A 28 -31.46 -7.61 -11.08
CA LEU A 28 -31.00 -8.98 -11.20
C LEU A 28 -30.05 -9.31 -10.04
N GLN A 29 -30.46 -10.26 -9.20
CA GLN A 29 -29.66 -10.77 -8.08
C GLN A 29 -28.99 -12.10 -8.47
N PRO A 30 -27.72 -12.33 -8.08
CA PRO A 30 -27.06 -13.60 -8.33
C PRO A 30 -27.76 -14.71 -7.53
N LYS A 31 -27.80 -15.92 -8.10
CA LYS A 31 -28.25 -17.10 -7.37
C LYS A 31 -27.38 -17.29 -6.10
N PRO A 32 -27.97 -17.56 -4.92
CA PRO A 32 -27.22 -17.82 -3.71
C PRO A 32 -26.19 -18.94 -3.91
N CYS A 33 -24.98 -18.78 -3.35
CA CYS A 33 -23.86 -19.70 -3.50
C CYS A 33 -23.42 -20.01 -4.94
N SER A 34 -23.77 -19.17 -5.92
CA SER A 34 -23.21 -19.22 -7.27
C SER A 34 -21.87 -18.52 -7.37
N SER A 35 -21.06 -18.83 -8.39
CA SER A 35 -19.79 -18.14 -8.63
C SER A 35 -19.95 -16.63 -8.82
N TRP A 36 -21.12 -16.14 -9.25
CA TRP A 36 -21.42 -14.71 -9.39
C TRP A 36 -21.77 -14.03 -8.08
N SER A 37 -22.23 -14.79 -7.07
CA SER A 37 -22.50 -14.25 -5.73
C SER A 37 -21.23 -13.99 -4.91
N LEU A 38 -20.10 -14.54 -5.35
CA LEU A 38 -18.77 -14.20 -4.83
C LEU A 38 -18.18 -13.07 -5.70
N ILE A 39 -18.12 -11.88 -5.12
CA ILE A 39 -17.75 -10.62 -5.77
C ILE A 39 -16.22 -10.56 -5.88
N GLY A 40 -15.72 -10.40 -7.09
CA GLY A 40 -14.29 -10.19 -7.37
C GLY A 40 -14.13 -9.22 -8.54
N GLU A 41 -12.98 -8.55 -8.59
CA GLU A 41 -12.61 -7.62 -9.65
C GLU A 41 -12.08 -8.34 -10.89
N GLU A 42 -11.84 -7.59 -11.98
CA GLU A 42 -11.41 -8.12 -13.28
C GLU A 42 -10.12 -8.94 -13.22
N ASN A 43 -9.17 -8.56 -12.35
CA ASN A 43 -7.87 -9.23 -12.21
C ASN A 43 -7.90 -10.44 -11.25
N VAL A 44 -9.10 -10.92 -10.90
CA VAL A 44 -9.31 -12.09 -10.04
C VAL A 44 -9.76 -13.28 -10.87
N GLU A 45 -8.99 -14.36 -10.82
CA GLU A 45 -9.37 -15.66 -11.38
C GLU A 45 -10.06 -16.50 -10.29
N LYS A 46 -11.28 -16.99 -10.56
CA LYS A 46 -12.08 -17.79 -9.63
C LYS A 46 -12.44 -19.14 -10.21
N GLU A 47 -12.29 -20.18 -9.39
CA GLU A 47 -12.66 -21.56 -9.71
C GLU A 47 -13.58 -22.07 -8.60
N CYS A 48 -14.80 -22.49 -8.95
CA CYS A 48 -15.82 -22.88 -7.98
C CYS A 48 -16.29 -24.32 -8.21
N GLN A 49 -16.39 -25.08 -7.13
CA GLN A 49 -16.92 -26.44 -7.12
C GLN A 49 -18.13 -26.52 -6.19
N ILE A 50 -19.21 -27.11 -6.68
CA ILE A 50 -20.42 -27.35 -5.90
C ILE A 50 -20.35 -28.78 -5.35
N LYS A 51 -20.38 -28.91 -4.03
CA LYS A 51 -20.43 -30.19 -3.31
C LYS A 51 -21.72 -30.25 -2.49
N GLY A 52 -22.78 -30.79 -3.09
CA GLY A 52 -24.10 -30.86 -2.45
C GLY A 52 -24.67 -29.46 -2.19
N ALA A 53 -24.93 -29.14 -0.92
CA ALA A 53 -25.44 -27.83 -0.48
C ALA A 53 -24.34 -26.78 -0.26
N THR A 54 -23.08 -27.16 -0.38
CA THR A 54 -21.92 -26.29 -0.11
C THR A 54 -21.20 -25.96 -1.42
N THR A 55 -20.93 -24.69 -1.66
CA THR A 55 -20.06 -24.26 -2.77
C THR A 55 -18.70 -23.86 -2.21
N ILE A 56 -17.62 -24.39 -2.79
CA ILE A 56 -16.25 -24.01 -2.43
C ILE A 56 -15.63 -23.33 -3.64
N CYS A 57 -15.17 -22.09 -3.48
CA CYS A 57 -14.47 -21.34 -4.51
C CYS A 57 -13.03 -21.05 -4.09
N SER A 58 -12.10 -21.27 -5.00
CA SER A 58 -10.73 -20.79 -4.92
C SER A 58 -10.58 -19.53 -5.77
N ALA A 59 -10.01 -18.47 -5.19
CA ALA A 59 -9.68 -17.24 -5.89
C ALA A 59 -8.17 -17.00 -5.87
N LYS A 60 -7.63 -16.58 -7.01
CA LYS A 60 -6.22 -16.20 -7.19
C LYS A 60 -6.15 -14.94 -8.05
N CYS A 61 -5.11 -14.13 -7.87
CA CYS A 61 -4.87 -13.00 -8.75
C CYS A 61 -4.34 -13.48 -10.11
N ALA A 62 -4.72 -12.78 -11.17
CA ALA A 62 -4.17 -12.99 -12.51
C ALA A 62 -2.65 -12.78 -12.52
N ARG A 63 -1.98 -13.27 -13.58
CA ARG A 63 -0.53 -13.09 -13.74
C ARG A 63 -0.14 -11.62 -13.61
N LYS A 64 0.94 -11.34 -12.89
CA LYS A 64 1.44 -9.98 -12.54
C LYS A 64 0.60 -9.21 -11.53
N PHE A 65 -0.37 -9.83 -10.87
CA PHE A 65 -1.12 -9.24 -9.76
C PHE A 65 -0.96 -10.05 -8.48
N THR A 66 -1.09 -9.40 -7.33
CA THR A 66 -1.10 -10.02 -6.00
C THR A 66 -2.16 -9.39 -5.12
N PHE A 67 -2.56 -10.10 -4.06
CA PHE A 67 -3.45 -9.52 -3.05
C PHE A 67 -2.71 -8.44 -2.26
N VAL A 68 -3.42 -7.40 -1.80
CA VAL A 68 -2.87 -6.25 -1.05
C VAL A 68 -1.96 -6.63 0.13
N ASN A 69 -2.16 -7.81 0.74
CA ASN A 69 -1.35 -8.28 1.87
C ASN A 69 -0.13 -9.12 1.46
N GLY A 70 0.28 -9.10 0.18
CA GLY A 70 1.48 -9.79 -0.34
C GLY A 70 1.48 -11.31 -0.27
N LYS A 71 0.42 -11.93 0.28
CA LYS A 71 0.25 -13.39 0.29
C LYS A 71 -0.11 -13.87 -1.11
N ASN A 72 0.91 -14.21 -1.88
CA ASN A 72 0.78 -14.99 -3.11
C ASN A 72 0.23 -16.36 -2.72
N GLY A 73 -1.05 -16.59 -2.97
CA GLY A 73 -1.69 -17.85 -2.65
C GLY A 73 -3.15 -17.85 -3.02
N THR A 74 -3.65 -19.04 -3.36
CA THR A 74 -5.07 -19.26 -3.58
C THR A 74 -5.83 -19.06 -2.28
N ARG A 75 -6.83 -18.19 -2.27
CA ARG A 75 -7.74 -17.99 -1.14
C ARG A 75 -8.99 -18.84 -1.34
N GLN A 76 -9.39 -19.55 -0.30
CA GLN A 76 -10.58 -20.38 -0.33
C GLN A 76 -11.77 -19.66 0.31
N PHE A 77 -12.93 -19.76 -0.34
CA PHE A 77 -14.20 -19.21 0.08
C PHE A 77 -15.23 -20.33 0.10
N THR A 78 -16.00 -20.42 1.16
CA THR A 78 -17.02 -21.47 1.31
C THR A 78 -18.38 -20.82 1.47
N CYS A 79 -19.35 -21.24 0.66
CA CYS A 79 -20.74 -20.84 0.78
C CYS A 79 -21.57 -21.98 1.35
N THR A 80 -22.25 -21.72 2.46
CA THR A 80 -23.21 -22.63 3.08
C THR A 80 -24.49 -21.86 3.36
N ASN A 81 -25.66 -22.40 3.01
CA ASN A 81 -26.97 -21.77 3.22
C ASN A 81 -27.07 -20.34 2.65
N GLY A 82 -26.41 -20.06 1.52
CA GLY A 82 -26.42 -18.74 0.88
C GLY A 82 -25.41 -17.73 1.43
N ILE A 83 -24.64 -18.08 2.47
CA ILE A 83 -23.68 -17.18 3.14
C ILE A 83 -22.25 -17.60 2.81
N TRP A 84 -21.47 -16.66 2.28
CA TRP A 84 -20.03 -16.83 2.01
C TRP A 84 -19.18 -16.58 3.26
N SER A 85 -18.19 -17.44 3.46
CA SER A 85 -17.15 -17.31 4.48
C SER A 85 -15.77 -17.37 3.82
N PRO A 86 -14.80 -16.50 4.19
CA PRO A 86 -14.90 -15.49 5.26
C PRO A 86 -15.73 -14.24 4.89
N SER A 87 -15.97 -14.01 3.59
CA SER A 87 -16.68 -12.85 3.05
C SER A 87 -17.21 -13.20 1.65
N ASN A 88 -18.25 -12.50 1.19
CA ASN A 88 -18.70 -12.57 -0.20
C ASN A 88 -17.89 -11.64 -1.15
N VAL A 89 -16.90 -10.92 -0.63
CA VAL A 89 -16.00 -10.04 -1.39
C VAL A 89 -14.58 -10.60 -1.34
N ILE A 90 -14.03 -10.88 -2.52
CA ILE A 90 -12.64 -11.27 -2.71
C ILE A 90 -11.77 -10.01 -2.57
N PRO A 91 -10.66 -10.05 -1.81
CA PRO A 91 -9.74 -8.92 -1.73
C PRO A 91 -9.23 -8.48 -3.11
N ALA A 92 -9.01 -7.17 -3.26
CA ALA A 92 -8.52 -6.59 -4.50
C ALA A 92 -7.14 -7.16 -4.90
N CYS A 93 -6.95 -7.31 -6.21
CA CYS A 93 -5.69 -7.71 -6.82
C CYS A 93 -4.99 -6.48 -7.38
N VAL A 94 -3.83 -6.16 -6.83
CA VAL A 94 -3.00 -5.02 -7.25
C VAL A 94 -1.83 -5.51 -8.10
N PRO A 95 -1.32 -4.70 -9.06
CA PRO A 95 -0.14 -5.07 -9.82
C PRO A 95 1.04 -5.40 -8.89
N ILE A 96 1.76 -6.48 -9.20
CA ILE A 96 3.01 -6.82 -8.51
C ILE A 96 4.00 -5.70 -8.79
N ALA A 97 4.55 -5.10 -7.72
CA ALA A 97 5.59 -4.10 -7.85
C ALA A 97 6.80 -4.70 -8.59
N LEU A 98 7.12 -4.14 -9.76
CA LEU A 98 8.29 -4.50 -10.55
C LEU A 98 9.55 -3.76 -10.06
N GLU A 99 9.35 -2.64 -9.38
CA GLU A 99 10.42 -1.88 -8.75
C GLU A 99 10.53 -2.29 -7.27
N PRO A 100 11.77 -2.39 -6.73
CA PRO A 100 11.98 -2.46 -5.30
C PRO A 100 11.18 -1.35 -4.62
N ALA A 101 10.43 -1.71 -3.57
CA ALA A 101 9.67 -0.72 -2.82
C ALA A 101 10.63 0.39 -2.37
N ARG A 102 10.36 1.62 -2.79
CA ARG A 102 11.08 2.80 -2.33
C ARG A 102 10.90 2.88 -0.83
N TYR A 103 11.97 2.60 -0.09
CA TYR A 103 11.95 2.65 1.37
C TYR A 103 12.54 3.98 1.81
N GLU A 104 11.75 4.77 2.51
CA GLU A 104 12.19 6.03 3.09
C GLU A 104 12.25 5.88 4.60
N LEU A 105 13.36 6.33 5.18
CA LEU A 105 13.57 6.36 6.61
C LEU A 105 13.88 7.78 7.05
N THR A 106 13.42 8.14 8.23
CA THR A 106 13.74 9.41 8.87
C THR A 106 14.74 9.16 9.99
N VAL A 107 15.89 9.83 9.90
CA VAL A 107 16.90 9.84 10.98
C VAL A 107 16.86 11.20 11.65
N SER A 108 16.70 11.19 12.97
CA SER A 108 16.67 12.40 13.80
C SER A 108 17.97 12.53 14.58
N ILE A 109 18.59 13.72 14.53
CA ILE A 109 19.76 14.08 15.33
C ILE A 109 19.40 15.27 16.20
N ASP A 110 19.57 15.14 17.51
CA ASP A 110 19.23 16.19 18.47
C ASP A 110 20.49 16.96 18.90
N TYR A 111 20.44 18.28 18.75
CA TYR A 111 21.48 19.22 19.18
C TYR A 111 20.96 20.04 20.36
N ALA A 112 21.66 20.00 21.49
CA ALA A 112 21.32 20.83 22.64
C ALA A 112 21.66 22.30 22.36
N THR A 113 20.70 23.19 22.58
CA THR A 113 20.91 24.65 22.48
C THR A 113 20.31 25.35 23.69
N LEU A 114 20.92 26.47 24.10
CA LEU A 114 20.47 27.26 25.25
C LEU A 114 19.31 28.20 24.90
N THR A 115 19.17 28.54 23.62
CA THR A 115 18.15 29.44 23.11
C THR A 115 17.55 28.90 21.82
N PRO A 116 16.26 29.17 21.53
CA PRO A 116 15.64 28.83 20.25
C PRO A 116 16.39 29.47 19.09
N VAL A 117 16.55 28.73 18.00
CA VAL A 117 17.23 29.21 16.79
C VAL A 117 16.21 29.88 15.86
N GLY A 118 16.58 31.01 15.25
CA GLY A 118 15.71 31.71 14.30
C GLY A 118 15.40 30.86 13.06
N ASN A 119 14.19 30.99 12.50
CA ASN A 119 13.74 30.15 11.39
C ASN A 119 14.60 30.30 10.13
N ASP A 120 15.11 31.50 9.85
CA ASP A 120 16.05 31.74 8.73
C ASP A 120 17.36 30.97 8.90
N CYS A 121 17.83 30.83 10.15
CA CYS A 121 19.03 30.08 10.47
C CYS A 121 18.79 28.57 10.35
N LEU A 122 17.63 28.07 10.80
CA LEU A 122 17.23 26.67 10.60
C LEU A 122 17.18 26.31 9.10
N LYS A 123 16.61 27.19 8.28
CA LYS A 123 16.60 27.02 6.82
C LYS A 123 18.03 27.04 6.24
N GLY A 124 18.86 27.96 6.70
CA GLY A 124 20.27 28.03 6.31
C GLY A 124 21.04 26.74 6.65
N TYR A 125 20.76 26.12 7.81
CA TYR A 125 21.34 24.81 8.16
C TYR A 125 20.87 23.71 7.22
N SER A 126 19.58 23.68 6.86
CA SER A 126 19.05 22.73 5.88
C SER A 126 19.74 22.87 4.53
N GLU A 127 19.87 24.09 4.02
CA GLU A 127 20.51 24.38 2.73
C GLU A 127 22.01 24.02 2.75
N TYR A 128 22.72 24.40 3.81
CA TYR A 128 24.14 24.10 3.98
C TYR A 128 24.41 22.60 4.03
N VAL A 129 23.66 21.86 4.85
CA VAL A 129 23.81 20.40 4.97
C VAL A 129 23.44 19.69 3.68
N GLY A 130 22.44 20.21 2.94
CA GLY A 130 22.08 19.71 1.62
C GLY A 130 23.24 19.71 0.61
N THR A 131 24.23 20.60 0.75
CA THR A 131 25.41 20.62 -0.13
C THR A 131 26.29 19.36 -0.01
N PHE A 132 26.17 18.62 1.09
CA PHE A 132 26.94 17.40 1.35
C PHE A 132 26.23 16.11 0.89
N PHE A 133 24.97 16.19 0.47
CA PHE A 133 24.14 15.02 0.15
C PHE A 133 24.80 14.12 -0.91
N ASN A 134 25.28 14.68 -2.02
CA ASN A 134 25.90 13.86 -3.07
C ASN A 134 27.10 13.02 -2.58
N ASN A 135 27.91 13.56 -1.65
CA ASN A 135 29.06 12.84 -1.09
C ASN A 135 28.60 11.76 -0.09
N LEU A 136 27.62 12.10 0.75
CA LEU A 136 27.01 11.15 1.69
C LEU A 136 26.30 10.01 0.96
N ASP A 137 25.58 10.30 -0.11
CA ASP A 137 24.92 9.34 -0.98
C ASP A 137 25.92 8.33 -1.52
N ALA A 138 27.02 8.80 -2.12
CA ALA A 138 28.07 7.94 -2.66
C ALA A 138 28.71 7.06 -1.58
N THR A 139 29.07 7.66 -0.44
CA THR A 139 29.73 6.95 0.66
C THR A 139 28.82 5.89 1.28
N LEU A 140 27.55 6.22 1.54
CA LEU A 140 26.60 5.30 2.15
C LEU A 140 26.12 4.22 1.18
N SER A 141 25.94 4.55 -0.10
CA SER A 141 25.65 3.57 -1.14
C SER A 141 26.78 2.54 -1.23
N GLN A 142 28.04 2.97 -1.19
CA GLN A 142 29.18 2.05 -1.18
C GLN A 142 29.20 1.16 0.08
N ARG A 143 28.88 1.70 1.26
CA ARG A 143 28.85 0.93 2.52
C ARG A 143 27.68 -0.03 2.63
N CYS A 144 26.53 0.32 2.05
CA CYS A 144 25.36 -0.55 1.99
C CYS A 144 25.43 -1.57 0.86
N SER A 145 26.21 -1.30 -0.18
CA SER A 145 26.46 -2.22 -1.27
C SER A 145 27.48 -3.28 -0.85
N SER A 146 27.11 -4.55 -1.01
CA SER A 146 28.03 -5.68 -0.82
C SER A 146 27.99 -6.54 -2.07
N SER A 147 27.40 -7.73 -2.04
CA SER A 147 27.20 -8.56 -3.23
C SER A 147 26.12 -8.04 -4.19
N ILE A 148 25.30 -7.07 -3.74
CA ILE A 148 24.25 -6.42 -4.51
C ILE A 148 24.38 -4.92 -4.33
N GLU A 149 24.17 -4.18 -5.42
CA GLU A 149 24.19 -2.72 -5.42
C GLU A 149 22.93 -2.17 -4.73
N VAL A 150 23.15 -1.31 -3.74
CA VAL A 150 22.12 -0.63 -2.96
C VAL A 150 22.42 0.86 -2.99
N PHE A 151 21.49 1.63 -3.52
CA PHE A 151 21.59 3.09 -3.56
C PHE A 151 20.97 3.69 -2.31
N VAL A 152 21.71 4.57 -1.64
CA VAL A 152 21.26 5.39 -0.53
C VAL A 152 21.26 6.84 -0.99
N ARG A 153 20.13 7.53 -0.81
CA ARG A 153 19.96 8.91 -1.26
C ARG A 153 19.33 9.76 -0.17
N PHE A 154 19.98 10.87 0.19
CA PHE A 154 19.38 11.92 0.99
C PHE A 154 18.40 12.73 0.13
N LEU A 155 17.15 12.79 0.57
CA LEU A 155 16.10 13.54 -0.11
C LEU A 155 15.95 14.94 0.46
N ASP A 156 16.00 15.06 1.78
CA ASP A 156 15.76 16.31 2.50
C ASP A 156 16.35 16.28 3.90
N VAL A 157 16.55 17.45 4.49
CA VAL A 157 16.83 17.62 5.92
C VAL A 157 16.06 18.82 6.45
N LYS A 158 15.35 18.63 7.56
CA LYS A 158 14.61 19.70 8.24
C LYS A 158 15.12 19.92 9.65
N PHE A 159 15.60 21.12 9.93
CA PHE A 159 15.94 21.56 11.28
C PHE A 159 14.71 22.17 11.95
N ILE A 160 14.37 21.67 13.14
CA ILE A 160 13.17 22.06 13.89
C ILE A 160 13.59 22.39 15.32
N ASN A 161 13.15 23.53 15.86
CA ASN A 161 13.34 23.83 17.28
C ASN A 161 12.54 22.86 18.15
N THR A 162 13.17 22.36 19.20
CA THR A 162 12.54 21.59 20.28
C THR A 162 12.68 22.33 21.61
N VAL A 163 12.06 21.81 22.67
CA VAL A 163 12.03 22.46 23.98
C VAL A 163 13.45 22.72 24.53
N ASN A 164 14.40 21.83 24.22
CA ASN A 164 15.76 21.85 24.77
C ASN A 164 16.85 21.90 23.68
N GLY A 165 16.50 22.30 22.45
CA GLY A 165 17.47 22.23 21.36
C GLY A 165 16.90 22.38 19.97
N VAL A 166 17.62 21.82 19.00
CA VAL A 166 17.24 21.72 17.60
C VAL A 166 17.37 20.27 17.17
N THR A 167 16.34 19.73 16.53
CA THR A 167 16.36 18.40 15.92
C THR A 167 16.52 18.53 14.42
N ALA A 168 17.51 17.84 13.86
CA ALA A 168 17.70 17.68 12.42
C ALA A 168 17.06 16.35 11.97
N ASN A 169 16.02 16.44 11.16
CA ASN A 169 15.33 15.28 10.58
C ASN A 169 15.77 15.08 9.14
N TYR A 170 16.56 14.04 8.90
CA TYR A 170 17.03 13.64 7.58
C TYR A 170 16.07 12.61 6.98
N THR A 171 15.63 12.85 5.75
CA THR A 171 14.86 11.88 4.97
C THR A 171 15.81 11.18 4.01
N ILE A 172 15.98 9.86 4.20
CA ILE A 172 16.90 9.03 3.42
C ILE A 172 16.09 7.96 2.70
N GLN A 173 16.35 7.80 1.41
CA GLN A 173 15.78 6.76 0.58
C GLN A 173 16.79 5.62 0.37
N ILE A 174 16.34 4.39 0.50
CA ILE A 174 17.10 3.18 0.18
C ILE A 174 16.42 2.50 -1.02
N LEU A 175 17.22 2.28 -2.06
CA LEU A 175 16.79 1.61 -3.28
C LEU A 175 17.76 0.45 -3.60
N PRO A 176 17.44 -0.80 -3.19
CA PRO A 176 18.21 -1.96 -3.63
C PRO A 176 17.91 -2.25 -5.10
N THR A 177 18.85 -2.85 -5.83
CA THR A 177 18.63 -3.27 -7.22
C THR A 177 17.79 -4.55 -7.35
N VAL A 178 17.52 -5.25 -6.24
CA VAL A 178 16.75 -6.50 -6.20
C VAL A 178 15.69 -6.45 -5.10
N LEU A 179 14.48 -6.96 -5.39
CA LEU A 179 13.36 -7.12 -4.47
C LEU A 179 13.61 -8.28 -3.47
N GLN A 180 14.46 -8.04 -2.46
CA GLN A 180 14.61 -8.93 -1.30
C GLN A 180 14.68 -8.13 0.00
N ASN A 181 13.80 -8.49 0.94
CA ASN A 181 13.68 -7.84 2.26
C ASN A 181 14.99 -7.85 3.06
N VAL A 182 15.80 -8.89 2.94
CA VAL A 182 17.07 -9.06 3.65
C VAL A 182 18.05 -7.89 3.41
N PHE A 183 18.08 -7.32 2.20
CA PHE A 183 18.99 -6.22 1.90
C PHE A 183 18.57 -4.89 2.52
N TYR A 184 17.26 -4.67 2.68
CA TYR A 184 16.76 -3.50 3.40
C TYR A 184 17.16 -3.57 4.88
N GLU A 185 17.05 -4.75 5.51
CA GLU A 185 17.46 -4.94 6.91
C GLU A 185 18.97 -4.77 7.10
N LEU A 186 19.78 -5.35 6.21
CA LEU A 186 21.25 -5.22 6.27
C LEU A 186 21.71 -3.77 6.11
N CYS A 187 21.21 -3.05 5.10
CA CYS A 187 21.57 -1.64 4.93
C CYS A 187 21.03 -0.79 6.10
N GLY A 188 19.82 -1.05 6.58
CA GLY A 188 19.27 -0.37 7.77
C GLY A 188 20.13 -0.58 9.04
N LEU A 189 20.63 -1.79 9.27
CA LEU A 189 21.57 -2.08 10.36
C LEU A 189 22.90 -1.33 10.20
N THR A 190 23.44 -1.30 8.97
CA THR A 190 24.67 -0.56 8.64
C THR A 190 24.49 0.93 8.88
N LEU A 191 23.40 1.52 8.39
CA LEU A 191 23.09 2.94 8.60
C LEU A 191 22.89 3.26 10.08
N ARG A 192 22.14 2.43 10.82
CA ARG A 192 22.00 2.59 12.27
C ARG A 192 23.35 2.58 12.98
N THR A 193 24.26 1.71 12.57
CA THR A 193 25.61 1.62 13.15
C THR A 193 26.46 2.85 12.79
N ILE A 194 26.38 3.33 11.55
CA ILE A 194 27.12 4.51 11.07
C ILE A 194 26.65 5.80 11.77
N PHE A 195 25.35 5.92 12.02
CA PHE A 195 24.75 7.11 12.65
C PHE A 195 24.62 7.00 14.18
N ASP A 196 24.99 5.87 14.80
CA ASP A 196 25.05 5.77 16.26
C ASP A 196 26.34 6.42 16.76
N LEU A 197 26.24 7.70 17.13
CA LEU A 197 27.35 8.50 17.68
C LEU A 197 27.87 7.99 19.04
N ARG A 198 27.21 7.00 19.66
CA ARG A 198 27.70 6.34 20.88
C ARG A 198 28.72 5.24 20.56
N ILE A 199 28.84 4.83 19.31
CA ILE A 199 29.86 3.90 18.85
C ILE A 199 31.05 4.74 18.38
N PRO A 200 32.14 4.83 19.17
CA PRO A 200 33.32 5.58 18.75
C PRO A 200 33.85 4.98 17.44
N GLY A 201 33.93 5.83 16.40
CA GLY A 201 34.56 5.46 15.14
C GLY A 201 36.02 5.10 15.38
N LYS A 202 36.46 3.99 14.79
CA LYS A 202 37.89 3.66 14.68
C LYS A 202 38.55 4.57 13.64
#